data_AF-A0AAV4SB05-F1
#
_entry.id   AF-A0AAV4SB05-F1
#
_cell.length_a   1.000
_cell.length_b   1.000
_cell.length_c   1.000
_cell.angle_alpha   90.00
_cell.angle_beta   90.00
_cell.angle_gamma   90.00
#
_symmetry.space_group_name_H-M   'P 1'
#
loop_
_entity.id
_entity.type
_entity.pdbx_description
1 polymer ?
#
loop_
_entity_poly.entity_id
_entity_poly.type
_entity_poly.pdbx_seq_one_letter_code
_entity_poly.pdbx_strand_id
1 'polypeptide(L)'
;MEEGDMDKEQYPSTEGELTAKEHQEVENRVIKMVQKESFLSKKDTMLKTLETFRDEEEEMIRLKTKIINRKDYEDFLYPVVLPCTTSNIEYPY
;
A
#
# COMPACT_ATOMS: atom_id res chain seq x y z
N MET A 1 -31.21 -27.57 22.56
CA MET A 1 -29.91 -27.39 21.89
C MET A 1 -30.14 -26.27 20.90
N GLU A 2 -29.71 -25.06 21.26
CA GLU A 2 -29.73 -23.90 20.37
C GLU A 2 -28.51 -24.02 19.45
N GLU A 3 -28.75 -24.21 18.15
CA GLU A 3 -27.72 -23.93 17.15
C GLU A 3 -27.69 -22.42 16.97
N GLY A 4 -26.58 -21.81 17.41
CA GLY A 4 -26.36 -20.38 17.31
C GLY A 4 -26.35 -19.93 15.86
N ASP A 5 -27.08 -18.85 15.61
CA ASP A 5 -27.03 -18.07 14.38
C ASP A 5 -25.58 -17.65 14.12
N MET A 6 -24.93 -18.37 13.20
CA MET A 6 -23.65 -17.97 12.66
C MET A 6 -23.96 -16.80 11.72
N ASP A 7 -23.71 -15.58 12.19
CA ASP A 7 -23.75 -14.36 11.38
C ASP A 7 -22.93 -14.59 10.11
N LYS A 8 -23.64 -14.90 9.02
CA LYS A 8 -23.05 -14.92 7.70
C LYS A 8 -22.70 -13.47 7.40
N GLU A 9 -21.41 -13.13 7.48
CA GLU A 9 -20.90 -11.94 6.81
C GLU A 9 -21.33 -12.02 5.36
N GLN A 10 -22.42 -11.34 5.04
CA GLN A 10 -22.99 -11.32 3.72
C GLN A 10 -22.14 -10.37 2.90
N TYR A 11 -21.06 -10.89 2.33
CA TYR A 11 -20.33 -10.20 1.27
C TYR A 11 -21.34 -9.90 0.15
N PRO A 12 -21.51 -8.62 -0.26
CA PRO A 12 -22.50 -8.25 -1.25
C PRO A 12 -22.29 -9.04 -2.55
N SER A 13 -23.39 -9.46 -3.17
CA SER A 13 -23.42 -10.18 -4.46
C SER A 13 -22.49 -9.53 -5.48
N THR A 14 -21.63 -10.34 -6.09
CA THR A 14 -20.72 -9.97 -7.17
C THR A 14 -21.44 -9.83 -8.52
N GLU A 15 -22.48 -8.99 -8.60
CA GLU A 15 -23.10 -8.61 -9.88
C GLU A 15 -22.97 -7.10 -10.07
N GLY A 16 -21.82 -6.70 -10.60
CA GLY A 16 -21.47 -5.32 -10.97
C GLY A 16 -19.96 -5.18 -11.17
N GLU A 17 -19.53 -4.41 -12.18
CA GLU A 17 -18.14 -3.98 -12.28
C GLU A 17 -17.80 -3.12 -11.05
N LEU A 18 -16.64 -3.35 -10.45
CA LEU A 18 -16.17 -2.53 -9.34
C LEU A 18 -15.99 -1.08 -9.80
N THR A 19 -16.44 -0.15 -8.97
CA THR A 19 -16.19 1.27 -9.20
C THR A 19 -14.71 1.59 -9.02
N ALA A 20 -14.25 2.68 -9.64
CA ALA A 20 -12.86 3.16 -9.47
C ALA A 20 -12.51 3.40 -7.99
N LYS A 21 -13.49 3.82 -7.18
CA LYS A 21 -13.32 4.02 -5.74
C LYS A 21 -13.09 2.69 -5.01
N GLU A 22 -13.86 1.66 -5.32
CA GLU A 22 -13.68 0.33 -4.73
C GLU A 22 -12.33 -0.28 -5.12
N HIS A 23 -11.89 -0.10 -6.36
CA HIS A 23 -10.56 -0.50 -6.80
C HIS A 23 -9.47 0.19 -5.96
N GLN A 24 -9.55 1.51 -5.83
CA GLN A 24 -8.58 2.29 -5.05
C GLN A 24 -8.56 1.88 -3.56
N GLU A 25 -9.73 1.64 -2.97
CA GLU A 25 -9.83 1.19 -1.57
C GLU A 25 -9.17 -0.19 -1.36
N VAL A 26 -9.39 -1.12 -2.30
CA VAL A 26 -8.77 -2.45 -2.26
C VAL A 26 -7.25 -2.35 -2.46
N GLU A 27 -6.80 -1.55 -3.42
CA GLU A 27 -5.37 -1.31 -3.67
C GLU A 27 -4.67 -0.74 -2.44
N ASN A 28 -5.23 0.32 -1.83
CA ASN A 28 -4.69 0.94 -0.62
C ASN A 28 -4.64 -0.07 0.54
N ARG A 29 -5.64 -0.94 0.66
CA ARG A 29 -5.65 -1.99 1.70
C ARG A 29 -4.54 -3.01 1.47
N VAL A 30 -4.33 -3.47 0.24
CA VAL A 30 -3.24 -4.40 -0.10
C VAL A 30 -1.88 -3.78 0.18
N ILE A 31 -1.68 -2.54 -0.27
CA ILE A 31 -0.42 -1.80 -0.05
C ILE A 31 -0.14 -1.67 1.44
N LYS A 32 -1.13 -1.24 2.24
CA LYS A 32 -0.98 -1.13 3.71
C LYS A 32 -0.56 -2.45 4.35
N MET A 33 -1.16 -3.56 3.94
CA MET A 33 -0.78 -4.89 4.46
C MET A 33 0.67 -5.22 4.13
N VAL A 34 1.07 -5.04 2.86
CA VAL A 34 2.45 -5.28 2.41
C VAL A 34 3.45 -4.40 3.17
N GLN A 35 3.17 -3.10 3.30
CA GLN A 35 4.05 -2.17 4.01
C GLN A 35 4.17 -2.52 5.48
N LYS A 36 3.06 -2.88 6.12
CA LYS A 36 3.07 -3.34 7.51
C LYS A 36 3.97 -4.57 7.61
N GLU A 37 3.67 -5.64 6.89
CA GLU A 37 4.43 -6.89 6.94
C GLU A 37 5.93 -6.71 6.64
N SER A 38 6.27 -5.83 5.70
CA SER A 38 7.64 -5.63 5.24
C SER A 38 8.44 -4.71 6.16
N PHE A 39 7.84 -3.65 6.69
CA PHE A 39 8.54 -2.56 7.39
C PHE A 39 8.25 -2.50 8.91
N LEU A 40 7.65 -3.55 9.48
CA LEU A 40 7.24 -3.66 10.90
C LEU A 40 8.35 -3.38 11.91
N SER A 41 9.62 -3.60 11.56
CA SER A 41 10.72 -3.33 12.47
C SER A 41 11.28 -1.91 12.22
N LYS A 42 11.31 -1.07 13.27
CA LYS A 42 11.88 0.30 13.29
C LYS A 42 13.36 0.41 12.85
N LYS A 43 13.95 -0.65 12.31
CA LYS A 43 15.34 -0.75 11.87
C LYS A 43 15.46 -1.26 10.44
N ASP A 44 14.41 -1.21 9.63
CA ASP A 44 14.57 -1.55 8.22
C ASP A 44 15.57 -0.57 7.58
N THR A 45 16.77 -1.08 7.33
CA THR A 45 17.87 -0.34 6.74
C THR A 45 17.51 0.24 5.38
N MET A 46 16.54 -0.37 4.69
CA MET A 46 16.03 0.09 3.41
C MET A 46 15.31 1.44 3.51
N LEU A 47 14.54 1.66 4.59
CA LEU A 47 13.86 2.94 4.81
C LEU A 47 14.82 4.02 5.30
N LYS A 48 15.89 3.65 6.03
CA LYS A 48 16.87 4.62 6.55
C LYS A 48 17.63 5.38 5.47
N THR A 49 17.79 4.79 4.30
CA THR A 49 18.45 5.43 3.15
C THR A 49 17.52 6.33 2.34
N LEU A 50 16.22 6.34 2.66
CA LEU A 50 15.17 7.04 1.92
C LEU A 50 14.57 8.15 2.80
N GLU A 51 14.22 9.29 2.20
CA GLU A 51 13.47 10.35 2.90
C GLU A 51 11.98 9.99 2.91
N THR A 52 11.58 9.07 3.79
CA THR A 52 10.20 8.60 3.88
C THR A 52 9.39 9.34 4.93
N PHE A 53 8.10 9.49 4.71
CA PHE A 53 7.13 9.98 5.69
C PHE A 53 5.89 9.08 5.71
N ARG A 54 5.06 9.23 6.75
CA ARG A 54 3.77 8.55 6.82
C ARG A 54 2.69 9.51 6.38
N ASP A 55 1.92 9.11 5.39
CA ASP A 55 0.68 9.75 4.98
C ASP A 55 -0.36 9.59 6.10
N GLU A 56 -0.93 10.70 6.56
CA GLU A 56 -1.89 10.70 7.68
C GLU A 56 -3.28 10.22 7.26
N GLU A 57 -3.69 10.48 6.01
CA GLU A 57 -5.01 10.10 5.53
C GLU A 57 -5.07 8.62 5.19
N GLU A 58 -4.07 8.14 4.45
CA GLU A 58 -4.05 6.76 3.96
C GLU A 58 -3.24 5.80 4.84
N GLU A 59 -2.54 6.33 5.84
CA GLU A 59 -1.71 5.57 6.79
C GLU A 59 -0.54 4.80 6.14
N MET A 60 -0.15 5.19 4.92
CA MET A 60 0.89 4.56 4.10
C MET A 60 2.25 5.25 4.25
N ILE A 61 3.33 4.50 4.04
CA ILE A 61 4.70 5.04 3.95
C ILE A 61 4.93 5.54 2.52
N ARG A 62 5.25 6.82 2.38
CA ARG A 62 5.53 7.46 1.08
C ARG A 62 6.93 8.06 1.05
N LEU A 63 7.49 8.20 -0.13
CA LEU A 63 8.81 8.80 -0.36
C LEU A 63 8.67 10.29 -0.65
N LYS A 64 9.43 11.12 0.05
CA LYS A 64 9.59 12.53 -0.29
C LYS A 64 10.65 12.65 -1.38
N THR A 65 10.22 13.00 -2.59
CA THR A 65 11.11 13.19 -3.73
C THR A 65 11.49 14.67 -3.88
N LYS A 66 12.62 14.97 -4.54
CA LYS A 66 12.98 16.35 -4.90
C LYS A 66 12.14 16.91 -6.06
N ILE A 67 11.12 16.17 -6.51
CA ILE A 67 10.27 16.51 -7.65
C ILE A 67 9.12 17.45 -7.24
N ILE A 68 9.11 17.90 -5.97
CA ILE A 68 8.13 18.80 -5.32
C ILE A 68 7.72 20.09 -6.09
N ASN A 69 8.42 20.48 -7.15
CA ASN A 69 8.06 21.64 -7.99
C ASN A 69 7.36 21.27 -9.32
N ARG A 70 7.03 20.00 -9.58
CA ARG A 70 6.15 19.63 -10.70
C ARG A 70 4.69 19.75 -10.25
N LYS A 71 3.87 20.33 -11.13
CA LYS A 71 2.41 20.26 -11.00
C LYS A 71 1.96 18.90 -11.53
N ASP A 72 1.88 17.92 -10.63
CA ASP A 72 1.55 16.53 -10.93
C ASP A 72 0.62 15.94 -9.87
N TYR A 73 0.13 14.72 -10.06
CA TYR A 73 -0.69 14.02 -9.05
C TYR A 73 0.16 13.61 -7.83
N GLU A 74 -0.50 13.50 -6.67
CA GLU A 74 0.19 13.23 -5.40
C GLU A 74 1.02 11.95 -5.43
N ASP A 75 0.55 10.89 -6.11
CA ASP A 75 1.31 9.65 -6.23
C ASP A 75 2.61 9.79 -7.04
N PHE A 76 2.71 10.80 -7.92
CA PHE A 76 3.96 11.11 -8.63
C PHE A 76 4.91 11.97 -7.78
N LEU A 77 4.36 12.85 -6.95
CA LEU A 77 5.15 13.69 -6.05
C LEU A 77 5.67 12.91 -4.84
N TYR A 78 4.82 12.01 -4.33
CA TYR A 78 5.02 11.21 -3.13
C TYR A 78 4.71 9.73 -3.38
N PRO A 79 5.58 9.01 -4.10
CA PRO A 79 5.36 7.61 -4.42
C PRO A 79 5.22 6.73 -3.17
N VAL A 80 4.34 5.74 -3.24
CA VAL A 80 4.20 4.69 -2.23
C VAL A 80 5.46 3.82 -2.19
N VAL A 81 5.96 3.53 -1.00
CA VAL A 81 7.13 2.66 -0.82
C VAL A 81 6.71 1.20 -0.78
N LEU A 82 7.31 0.36 -1.63
CA LEU A 82 7.08 -1.09 -1.65
C LEU A 82 8.40 -1.85 -1.39
N PRO A 83 8.35 -3.05 -0.79
CA PRO A 83 9.54 -3.87 -0.59
C PRO A 83 10.14 -4.29 -1.93
N CYS A 84 11.47 -4.27 -2.02
CA CYS A 84 12.17 -4.82 -3.17
C CYS A 84 12.27 -6.35 -3.05
N THR A 85 11.75 -7.09 -4.02
CA THR A 85 11.80 -8.57 -4.04
C THR A 85 13.00 -9.13 -4.81
N THR A 86 13.89 -8.27 -5.32
CA THR A 86 14.98 -8.72 -6.20
C THR A 86 16.13 -9.32 -5.37
N SER A 87 16.13 -10.65 -5.28
CA SER A 87 17.39 -11.38 -5.10
C SER A 87 18.13 -11.32 -6.44
N ASN A 88 19.23 -10.55 -6.50
CA ASN A 88 20.21 -10.54 -7.59
C ASN A 88 19.62 -10.55 -9.02
N ILE A 89 18.86 -9.52 -9.42
CA ILE A 89 18.71 -9.28 -10.86
C ILE A 89 20.02 -8.67 -11.33
N GLU A 90 20.95 -9.52 -11.79
CA GLU A 90 22.06 -9.09 -12.64
C GLU A 90 21.45 -8.43 -13.87
N TYR A 91 21.60 -7.11 -13.98
CA TYR A 91 21.30 -6.40 -15.21
C TYR A 91 22.39 -6.77 -16.22
N PRO A 92 22.08 -7.44 -17.34
CA PRO A 92 23.04 -7.60 -18.40
C PRO A 92 23.26 -6.22 -19.04
N TYR A 93 24.51 -5.75 -18.98
CA TYR A 93 24.99 -4.63 -19.79
C TYR A 93 25.23 -5.07 -21.23
#